data_AF-A0A3B9DS37-F1
#
_entry.id   AF-A0A3B9DS37-F1
#
_cell.length_a   1.000
_cell.length_b   1.000
_cell.length_c   1.000
_cell.angle_alpha   90.00
_cell.angle_beta   90.00
_cell.angle_gamma   90.00
#
_symmetry.space_group_name_H-M   'P 1'
#
loop_
_entity.id
_entity.type
_entity.pdbx_description
1 polymer ?
#
loop_
_entity_poly.entity_id
_entity_poly.type
_entity_poly.pdbx_seq_one_letter_code
_entity_poly.pdbx_strand_id
1 'polypeptide(L)'
;MHRAKSGSRVVVVMSAVLRLGAVLAAILVAGCAGPETGGEATVFEGARLIVGDGSAAIEDAVFVVEGDRITQAGQRADVEIPESATRVDLSG
;
A
#
# COMPACT_ATOMS: atom_id res chain seq x y z
N MET A 1 11.52 -61.07 -22.61
CA MET A 1 12.16 -59.95 -21.90
C MET A 1 11.92 -58.70 -22.75
N HIS A 2 11.15 -57.67 -22.31
CA HIS A 2 11.12 -56.27 -22.84
C HIS A 2 9.85 -55.51 -22.42
N ARG A 3 9.57 -55.31 -21.13
CA ARG A 3 8.50 -54.37 -20.69
C ARG A 3 8.79 -53.81 -19.29
N ALA A 4 9.62 -52.78 -19.19
CA ALA A 4 9.68 -51.87 -18.02
C ALA A 4 10.69 -50.73 -18.26
N LYS A 5 10.28 -49.66 -18.96
CA LYS A 5 11.02 -48.37 -18.91
C LYS A 5 10.17 -47.12 -19.22
N SER A 6 8.88 -47.28 -19.52
CA SER A 6 8.00 -46.19 -19.99
C SER A 6 7.44 -45.30 -18.86
N GLY A 7 7.09 -45.86 -17.69
CA GLY A 7 6.39 -45.11 -16.64
C GLY A 7 7.24 -44.07 -15.89
N SER A 8 8.52 -44.34 -15.65
CA SER A 8 9.36 -43.48 -14.81
C SER A 8 9.75 -42.16 -15.49
N ARG A 9 9.88 -42.15 -16.81
CA ARG A 9 10.20 -40.93 -17.59
C ARG A 9 9.01 -39.98 -17.68
N VAL A 10 7.79 -40.52 -17.79
CA VAL A 10 6.55 -39.73 -17.91
C VAL A 10 6.23 -39.03 -16.58
N VAL A 11 6.39 -39.71 -15.44
CA VAL A 11 6.10 -39.12 -14.11
C VAL A 11 7.10 -38.03 -13.73
N VAL A 12 8.39 -38.18 -14.09
CA VAL A 12 9.43 -37.17 -13.84
C VAL A 12 9.21 -35.94 -14.71
N VAL A 13 8.87 -36.11 -15.99
CA VAL A 13 8.59 -34.99 -16.91
C VAL A 13 7.32 -34.24 -16.49
N MET A 14 6.25 -34.94 -16.10
CA MET A 14 5.00 -34.30 -15.68
C MET A 14 5.17 -33.53 -14.36
N SER A 15 5.98 -34.06 -13.42
CA SER A 15 6.34 -33.37 -12.17
C SER A 15 7.27 -32.17 -12.38
N ALA A 16 8.17 -32.25 -13.37
CA ALA A 16 9.05 -31.14 -13.75
C ALA A 16 8.28 -30.00 -14.44
N VAL A 17 7.33 -30.34 -15.33
CA VAL A 17 6.47 -29.37 -16.02
C VAL A 17 5.52 -28.66 -15.03
N LEU A 18 4.97 -29.39 -14.05
CA LEU A 18 4.12 -28.81 -13.00
C LEU A 18 4.88 -27.83 -12.09
N ARG A 19 6.13 -28.16 -11.74
CA ARG A 19 7.01 -27.29 -10.94
C ARG A 19 7.50 -26.07 -11.73
N LEU A 20 7.80 -26.24 -13.01
CA LEU A 20 8.23 -25.13 -13.87
C LEU A 20 7.09 -24.13 -14.13
N GLY A 21 5.85 -24.62 -14.29
CA GLY A 21 4.66 -23.77 -14.40
C GLY A 21 4.35 -22.98 -13.13
N ALA A 22 4.53 -23.61 -11.95
CA ALA A 22 4.35 -22.94 -10.66
C ALA A 22 5.40 -21.84 -10.40
N VAL A 23 6.64 -22.06 -10.83
CA VAL A 23 7.72 -21.05 -10.73
C VAL A 23 7.45 -19.85 -11.65
N LEU A 24 6.97 -20.08 -12.89
CA LEU A 24 6.61 -18.98 -13.80
C LEU A 24 5.44 -18.14 -13.28
N ALA A 25 4.43 -18.78 -12.67
CA ALA A 25 3.28 -18.07 -12.08
C ALA A 25 3.68 -17.22 -10.86
N ALA A 26 4.65 -17.66 -10.07
CA ALA A 26 5.16 -16.91 -8.91
C ALA A 26 5.92 -15.63 -9.31
N ILE A 27 6.60 -15.62 -10.46
CA ILE A 27 7.35 -14.46 -10.96
C ILE A 27 6.39 -13.32 -11.39
N LEU A 28 5.19 -13.64 -11.88
CA LEU A 28 4.21 -12.64 -12.33
C LEU A 28 3.52 -11.87 -11.19
N VAL A 29 3.50 -12.43 -9.97
CA VAL A 29 2.86 -11.79 -8.79
C VAL A 29 3.79 -10.81 -8.07
N ALA A 30 5.10 -10.87 -8.32
CA ALA A 30 6.10 -10.05 -7.62
C ALA A 30 6.17 -8.56 -8.09
N GLY A 31 5.36 -8.15 -9.07
CA GLY A 31 5.42 -6.82 -9.68
C GLY A 31 4.51 -5.74 -9.06
N CYS A 32 3.67 -6.08 -8.07
CA CYS A 32 2.72 -5.11 -7.47
C CYS A 32 3.20 -4.45 -6.18
N ALA A 33 4.46 -4.64 -5.77
CA ALA A 33 5.05 -3.82 -4.72
C ALA A 33 5.62 -2.55 -5.36
N GLY A 34 4.78 -1.53 -5.52
CA GLY A 34 5.27 -0.17 -5.76
C GLY A 34 6.17 0.26 -4.60
N PRO A 35 7.12 1.19 -4.80
CA PRO A 35 7.84 1.76 -3.67
C PRO A 35 6.80 2.33 -2.70
N GLU A 36 6.78 1.79 -1.48
CA GLU A 36 6.13 2.40 -0.32
C GLU A 36 6.81 3.77 -0.18
N THR A 37 6.25 4.79 -0.83
CA THR A 37 6.77 6.15 -0.79
C THR A 37 6.25 6.75 0.51
N GLY A 38 6.51 6.06 1.62
CA GLY A 38 6.20 6.49 2.97
C GLY A 38 7.22 7.54 3.37
N GLY A 39 7.10 8.74 2.78
CA GLY A 39 7.62 9.93 3.43
C GLY A 39 7.02 9.97 4.84
N GLU A 40 7.82 10.33 5.83
CA GLU A 40 7.38 10.40 7.23
C GLU A 40 6.21 11.40 7.31
N ALA A 41 4.99 10.86 7.36
CA ALA A 41 3.78 11.68 7.34
C ALA A 41 3.66 12.41 8.67
N THR A 42 3.31 13.70 8.62
CA THR A 42 2.97 14.50 9.79
C THR A 42 1.49 14.87 9.72
N VAL A 43 0.75 14.50 10.75
CA VAL A 43 -0.69 14.76 10.88
C VAL A 43 -0.87 15.87 11.88
N PHE A 44 -1.58 16.91 11.47
CA PHE A 44 -1.94 18.04 12.31
C PHE A 44 -3.42 17.93 12.67
N GLU A 45 -3.74 17.99 13.95
CA GLU A 45 -5.08 17.74 14.48
C GLU A 45 -5.62 18.92 15.29
N GLY A 46 -6.94 19.06 15.39
CA GLY A 46 -7.59 20.04 16.26
C GLY A 46 -7.53 21.48 15.76
N ALA A 47 -7.24 21.68 14.47
CA ALA A 47 -7.10 23.02 13.90
C ALA A 47 -8.45 23.64 13.54
N ARG A 48 -8.53 24.98 13.57
CA ARG A 48 -9.53 25.72 12.81
C ARG A 48 -8.95 26.10 11.45
N LEU A 49 -9.26 25.31 10.42
CA LEU A 49 -8.63 25.42 9.10
C LEU A 49 -9.36 26.42 8.20
N ILE A 50 -8.61 27.44 7.73
CA ILE A 50 -9.07 28.41 6.73
C ILE A 50 -8.45 28.04 5.38
N VAL A 51 -9.21 27.39 4.50
CA VAL A 51 -8.71 26.85 3.22
C VAL A 51 -8.29 27.96 2.24
N GLY A 52 -8.93 29.13 2.31
CA GLY A 52 -8.61 30.29 1.47
C GLY A 52 -9.30 30.30 0.10
N ASP A 53 -10.22 29.36 -0.15
CA ASP A 53 -11.07 29.31 -1.34
C ASP A 53 -12.38 30.12 -1.21
N GLY A 54 -12.55 30.82 -0.09
CA GLY A 54 -13.75 31.59 0.25
C GLY A 54 -14.88 30.79 0.89
N SER A 55 -14.70 29.47 1.07
CA SER A 55 -15.62 28.64 1.85
C SER A 55 -15.52 28.93 3.35
N ALA A 56 -16.46 28.37 4.13
CA ALA A 56 -16.43 28.48 5.58
C ALA A 56 -15.20 27.74 6.16
N ALA A 57 -14.74 28.21 7.31
CA ALA A 57 -13.71 27.53 8.08
C ALA A 57 -14.15 26.10 8.43
N ILE A 58 -13.19 25.16 8.41
CA ILE A 58 -13.40 23.80 8.91
C ILE A 58 -12.97 23.80 10.38
N GLU A 59 -13.91 23.53 11.27
CA GLU A 59 -13.67 23.39 12.71
C GLU A 59 -13.19 21.96 13.03
N ASP A 60 -12.32 21.81 14.04
CA ASP A 60 -11.70 20.52 14.42
C ASP A 60 -11.11 19.75 13.22
N ALA A 61 -10.45 20.51 12.34
CA ALA A 61 -9.87 20.01 11.11
C ALA A 61 -8.62 19.18 11.38
N VAL A 62 -8.39 18.23 10.48
CA VAL A 62 -7.19 17.42 10.39
C VAL A 62 -6.60 17.59 8.99
N PHE A 63 -5.28 17.65 8.88
CA PHE A 63 -4.60 17.60 7.59
C PHE A 63 -3.26 16.84 7.69
N VAL A 64 -2.88 16.21 6.58
CA VAL A 64 -1.70 15.34 6.49
C VAL A 64 -0.69 15.99 5.56
N VAL A 65 0.56 16.04 6.02
CA VAL A 65 1.71 16.52 5.27
C VAL A 65 2.67 15.37 5.04
N GLU A 66 3.01 15.12 3.79
CA GLU A 66 4.07 14.18 3.38
C GLU A 66 5.16 14.97 2.65
N GLY A 67 6.35 15.04 3.24
CA GLY A 67 7.44 15.87 2.70
C GLY A 67 7.07 17.35 2.67
N ASP A 68 6.93 17.90 1.47
CA ASP A 68 6.58 19.31 1.22
C ASP A 68 5.13 19.52 0.74
N ARG A 69 4.30 18.47 0.81
CA ARG A 69 2.95 18.47 0.23
C ARG A 69 1.88 18.13 1.26
N ILE A 70 0.79 18.90 1.24
CA ILE A 70 -0.46 18.51 1.92
C ILE A 70 -1.15 17.46 1.03
N THR A 71 -1.34 16.25 1.55
CA THR A 71 -1.95 15.13 0.80
C THR A 71 -3.43 14.96 1.12
N GLN A 72 -3.87 15.37 2.32
CA GLN A 72 -5.26 15.33 2.76
C GLN A 72 -5.55 16.53 3.68
N ALA A 73 -6.78 17.07 3.63
CA ALA A 73 -7.26 18.08 4.55
C ALA A 73 -8.80 18.03 4.64
N GLY A 74 -9.36 18.10 5.84
CA GLY A 74 -10.79 18.01 6.04
C GLY A 74 -11.20 17.93 7.51
N GLN A 75 -12.45 17.56 7.77
CA GLN A 75 -12.86 17.19 9.13
C GLN A 75 -12.16 15.89 9.55
N ARG A 76 -11.98 15.68 10.86
CA ARG A 76 -11.34 14.48 11.40
C ARG A 76 -11.92 13.16 10.85
N ALA A 77 -13.23 13.09 10.60
CA ALA A 77 -13.89 11.89 10.08
C ALA A 77 -13.60 11.61 8.60
N ASP A 78 -13.15 12.61 7.85
CA ASP A 78 -12.97 12.56 6.40
C ASP A 78 -11.50 12.35 5.99
N VAL A 79 -10.58 12.33 6.96
CA VAL A 79 -9.13 12.21 6.73
C VAL A 79 -8.64 10.85 7.24
N GLU A 80 -7.98 10.10 6.36
CA GLU A 80 -7.33 8.86 6.75
C GLU A 80 -5.99 9.18 7.41
N ILE A 81 -5.85 8.78 8.69
CA ILE A 81 -4.67 9.05 9.50
C ILE A 81 -3.77 7.81 9.50
N PRO A 82 -2.55 7.88 8.91
CA PRO A 82 -1.61 6.77 8.96
C PRO A 82 -1.19 6.47 10.40
N GLU A 83 -1.10 5.18 10.77
CA GLU A 83 -0.73 4.79 12.14
C GLU A 83 0.71 5.20 12.52
N SER A 84 1.60 5.26 11.53
CA SER A 84 3.02 5.62 11.71
C SER A 84 3.28 7.13 11.66
N ALA A 85 2.25 7.96 11.46
CA ALA A 85 2.44 9.39 11.31
C ALA A 85 2.85 10.08 12.62
N THR A 86 3.73 11.07 12.51
CA THR A 86 3.99 12.02 13.60
C THR A 86 2.74 12.87 13.80
N ARG A 87 2.28 13.04 15.04
CA ARG A 87 1.08 13.83 15.34
C ARG A 87 1.43 15.16 15.99
N VAL A 88 0.73 16.21 15.58
CA VAL A 88 0.84 17.56 16.13
C VAL A 88 -0.54 18.06 16.50
N ASP A 89 -0.73 18.39 17.77
CA ASP A 89 -1.97 18.99 18.27
C ASP A 89 -1.91 20.52 18.09
N LEU A 90 -2.91 21.05 17.40
CA LEU A 90 -3.08 22.48 17.14
C LEU A 90 -4.26 23.08 17.90
N SER A 91 -4.84 22.34 18.84
CA SER A 91 -5.93 22.82 19.69
C SER A 91 -5.47 24.05 20.51
N GLY A 92 -6.23 25.14 20.44
CA GLY A 92 -5.97 26.39 21.18
C GLY A 92 -6.45 27.63 20.43
#